data_AF-A0A263BS28-F1
#
_entry.id   AF-A0A263BS28-F1
#
_cell.length_a   1.000
_cell.length_b   1.000
_cell.length_c   1.000
_cell.angle_alpha   90.00
_cell.angle_beta   90.00
_cell.angle_gamma   90.00
#
_symmetry.space_group_name_H-M   'P 1'
#
loop_
_entity.id
_entity.type
_entity.pdbx_description
1 polymer ?
#
loop_
_entity_poly.entity_id
_entity_poly.type
_entity_poly.pdbx_seq_one_letter_code
_entity_poly.pdbx_strand_id
1 'polypeptide(L)'
;MRLIGKLIKLTFLTVLCYGAIIVYEDFQHLLWPAIDRQEDIISNDYDITLINEPTGPHNESHTNPKQNSLKPDSDVKYSPSESEIKKRYSAAFEELYSQVNNKVTELMQAAYKEYMQKKERGEDISYLYFFTKYNRAAKNLEEATDEAFYSIYDSFVDELNTYGYDTEIANNYKSTYENKKSSIRTSIMKEAAKKF
;
A
#
# COMPACT_ATOMS: atom_id res chain seq x y z
N MET A 1 -12.19 -51.61 -26.36
CA MET A 1 -10.90 -51.47 -25.62
C MET A 1 -10.33 -50.04 -25.53
N ARG A 2 -11.09 -48.96 -25.82
CA ARG A 2 -10.57 -47.57 -25.73
C ARG A 2 -11.09 -46.74 -24.54
N LEU A 3 -12.06 -47.24 -23.76
CA LEU A 3 -12.60 -46.52 -22.60
C LEU A 3 -11.86 -46.78 -21.28
N ILE A 4 -11.30 -47.97 -21.08
CA ILE A 4 -10.68 -48.37 -19.81
C ILE A 4 -9.39 -47.58 -19.53
N GLY A 5 -8.63 -47.22 -20.57
CA GLY A 5 -7.41 -46.43 -20.42
C GLY A 5 -7.63 -44.95 -20.05
N LYS A 6 -8.83 -44.39 -20.30
CA LYS A 6 -9.17 -43.02 -19.87
C LYS A 6 -9.58 -42.96 -18.40
N LEU A 7 -10.21 -44.02 -17.88
CA LEU A 7 -10.67 -44.09 -16.50
C LEU A 7 -9.50 -44.20 -15.50
N ILE A 8 -8.45 -44.93 -15.86
CA ILE A 8 -7.25 -45.13 -15.01
C ILE A 8 -6.39 -43.86 -14.90
N LYS A 9 -6.35 -43.02 -15.94
CA LYS A 9 -5.62 -41.73 -15.87
C LYS A 9 -6.33 -40.68 -15.03
N LEU A 10 -7.67 -40.73 -14.97
CA LEU A 10 -8.46 -39.76 -14.21
C LEU A 10 -8.34 -39.99 -12.70
N THR A 11 -8.26 -41.25 -12.26
CA THR A 11 -8.07 -41.60 -10.85
C THR A 11 -6.69 -41.25 -10.31
N PHE A 12 -5.64 -41.33 -11.15
CA PHE A 12 -4.27 -40.96 -10.75
C PHE A 12 -4.09 -39.45 -10.59
N LEU A 13 -4.79 -38.64 -11.41
CA LEU A 13 -4.72 -37.18 -11.34
C LEU A 13 -5.41 -36.64 -10.08
N THR A 14 -6.53 -37.25 -9.66
CA THR A 14 -7.24 -36.85 -8.43
C THR A 14 -6.45 -37.18 -7.15
N VAL A 15 -5.71 -38.31 -7.10
CA VAL A 15 -4.89 -38.65 -5.92
C VAL A 15 -3.68 -37.73 -5.78
N LEU A 16 -3.08 -37.28 -6.89
CA LEU A 16 -2.00 -36.28 -6.86
C LEU A 16 -2.49 -34.90 -6.40
N CYS A 17 -3.73 -34.51 -6.75
CA CYS A 17 -4.31 -33.26 -6.27
C CYS A 17 -4.64 -33.31 -4.77
N TYR A 18 -5.19 -34.42 -4.26
CA TYR A 18 -5.47 -34.55 -2.82
C TYR A 18 -4.19 -34.70 -1.97
N GLY A 19 -3.16 -35.39 -2.48
CA GLY A 19 -1.85 -35.46 -1.81
C GLY A 19 -1.18 -34.10 -1.67
N ALA A 20 -1.30 -33.21 -2.67
CA ALA A 20 -0.77 -31.85 -2.60
C ALA A 20 -1.48 -30.96 -1.57
N ILE A 21 -2.78 -31.20 -1.32
CA ILE A 21 -3.57 -30.46 -0.31
C ILE A 21 -3.21 -30.91 1.10
N ILE A 22 -3.07 -32.23 1.34
CA ILE A 22 -2.70 -32.76 2.67
C ILE A 22 -1.28 -32.33 3.07
N VAL A 23 -0.33 -32.30 2.11
CA VAL A 23 1.02 -31.77 2.38
C VAL A 23 0.98 -30.26 2.66
N TYR A 24 0.00 -29.51 2.14
CA TYR A 24 -0.13 -28.08 2.42
C TYR A 24 -0.65 -27.81 3.83
N GLU A 25 -1.61 -28.59 4.33
CA GLU A 25 -2.16 -28.42 5.69
C GLU A 25 -1.20 -28.94 6.78
N ASP A 26 -0.52 -30.07 6.57
CA ASP A 26 0.47 -30.57 7.54
C ASP A 26 1.75 -29.71 7.56
N PHE A 27 2.13 -29.10 6.43
CA PHE A 27 3.27 -28.17 6.38
C PHE A 27 2.99 -26.87 7.13
N GLN A 28 1.73 -26.40 7.16
CA GLN A 28 1.33 -25.25 7.98
C GLN A 28 1.50 -25.55 9.48
N HIS A 29 1.17 -26.77 9.94
CA HIS A 29 1.33 -27.16 11.34
C HIS A 29 2.79 -27.44 11.76
N LEU A 30 3.66 -27.85 10.84
CA LEU A 30 5.09 -28.06 11.10
C LEU A 30 5.90 -26.75 11.20
N LEU A 31 5.40 -25.64 10.63
CA LEU A 31 5.99 -24.31 10.73
C LEU A 31 5.40 -23.43 11.84
N TRP A 32 4.25 -23.81 12.42
CA TRP A 32 3.53 -22.96 13.37
C TRP A 32 4.19 -22.74 14.74
N PRO A 33 4.94 -23.68 15.37
CA PRO A 33 5.49 -23.42 16.71
C PRO A 33 6.72 -22.50 16.75
N ALA A 34 7.22 -22.03 15.60
CA ALA A 34 8.35 -21.10 15.51
C ALA A 34 7.94 -19.65 15.23
N ILE A 35 6.67 -19.38 14.90
CA ILE A 35 6.20 -18.05 14.49
C ILE A 35 5.73 -17.19 15.68
N ASP A 36 5.40 -17.82 16.82
CA ASP A 36 4.82 -17.16 18.02
C ASP A 36 5.86 -16.65 19.05
N ARG A 37 7.14 -16.44 18.69
CA ARG A 37 8.17 -16.00 19.66
C ARG A 37 8.89 -14.70 19.36
N GLN A 38 8.37 -13.88 18.45
CA GLN A 38 8.89 -12.53 18.24
C GLN A 38 7.78 -11.57 17.79
N GLU A 39 6.70 -11.54 18.56
CA GLU A 39 5.94 -10.30 18.74
C GLU A 39 6.93 -9.27 19.31
N ASP A 40 7.20 -8.18 18.58
CA ASP A 40 7.51 -6.84 19.14
C ASP A 40 8.17 -5.86 18.15
N ILE A 41 8.71 -6.28 17.01
CA ILE A 41 9.66 -5.36 16.31
C ILE A 41 9.06 -4.57 15.14
N ILE A 42 7.92 -4.94 14.55
CA ILE A 42 7.34 -4.11 13.46
C ILE A 42 5.81 -4.19 13.37
N SER A 43 5.12 -4.01 14.49
CA SER A 43 3.65 -3.97 14.49
C SER A 43 3.06 -2.57 14.32
N ASN A 44 3.74 -1.50 14.75
CA ASN A 44 3.02 -0.26 15.10
C ASN A 44 3.53 1.05 14.46
N ASP A 45 4.32 1.02 13.37
CA ASP A 45 4.90 2.27 12.80
C ASP A 45 4.79 2.40 11.27
N TYR A 46 3.77 1.76 10.68
CA TYR A 46 3.42 1.94 9.27
C TYR A 46 2.22 2.86 9.07
N ASP A 47 1.87 3.64 10.09
CA ASP A 47 0.80 4.61 9.99
C ASP A 47 1.17 5.61 8.89
N ILE A 48 0.50 5.51 7.75
CA ILE A 48 0.55 6.55 6.74
C ILE A 48 -0.25 7.69 7.34
N THR A 49 0.42 8.79 7.64
CA THR A 49 -0.30 9.98 8.11
C THR A 49 -1.18 10.44 6.97
N LEU A 50 -2.48 10.17 7.08
CA LEU A 50 -3.52 10.84 6.31
C LEU A 50 -3.43 12.31 6.72
N ILE A 51 -2.65 13.07 5.97
CA ILE A 51 -2.75 14.52 6.01
C ILE A 51 -4.20 14.78 5.68
N ASN A 52 -4.89 15.46 6.60
CA ASN A 52 -6.31 15.80 6.57
C ASN A 52 -6.83 15.83 5.13
N GLU A 53 -7.98 15.18 4.88
CA GLU A 53 -8.76 15.35 3.64
C GLU A 53 -8.52 16.75 3.10
N PRO A 54 -8.25 16.95 1.79
CA PRO A 54 -8.13 18.28 1.23
C PRO A 54 -9.47 18.99 1.43
N THR A 55 -9.64 19.58 2.62
CA THR A 55 -10.85 20.26 3.02
C THR A 55 -10.98 21.39 2.04
N GLY A 56 -12.17 21.50 1.45
CA GLY A 56 -12.55 22.63 0.61
C GLY A 56 -12.11 23.96 1.24
N PRO A 57 -11.98 25.02 0.43
CA PRO A 57 -11.19 26.20 0.77
C PRO A 57 -11.50 26.71 2.19
N HIS A 58 -10.55 26.50 3.10
CA HIS A 58 -10.58 27.11 4.41
C HIS A 58 -10.15 28.56 4.22
N ASN A 59 -11.08 29.47 4.48
CA ASN A 59 -10.90 30.91 4.32
C ASN A 59 -9.92 31.41 5.39
N GLU A 60 -8.63 31.52 5.06
CA GLU A 60 -7.63 32.16 5.91
C GLU A 60 -7.87 33.69 5.95
N SER A 61 -8.74 34.09 6.87
CA SER A 61 -8.98 35.49 7.20
C SER A 61 -7.84 36.02 8.07
N HIS A 62 -6.82 36.61 7.46
CA HIS A 62 -5.91 37.53 8.14
C HIS A 62 -6.64 38.84 8.51
N THR A 63 -6.99 39.01 9.79
CA THR A 63 -7.38 40.29 10.43
C THR A 63 -6.16 41.24 10.55
N ASN A 64 -6.17 42.58 10.42
CA ASN A 64 -7.08 43.71 10.08
C ASN A 64 -6.18 45.01 10.15
N PRO A 65 -6.60 46.30 9.99
CA PRO A 65 -7.71 46.93 9.24
C PRO A 65 -7.30 48.11 8.31
N LYS A 66 -8.07 48.35 7.24
CA LYS A 66 -8.55 49.72 6.97
C LYS A 66 -9.91 49.73 6.28
N GLN A 67 -10.83 50.37 6.98
CA GLN A 67 -12.25 50.54 6.75
C GLN A 67 -12.55 51.26 5.42
N ASN A 68 -13.35 50.63 4.55
CA ASN A 68 -14.31 51.38 3.74
C ASN A 68 -15.51 50.50 3.36
N SER A 69 -16.68 51.08 3.60
CA SER A 69 -17.99 50.45 3.64
C SER A 69 -18.56 50.24 2.23
N LEU A 70 -18.77 48.98 1.84
CA LEU A 70 -19.69 48.57 0.79
C LEU A 70 -20.38 47.28 1.26
N LYS A 71 -21.71 47.26 1.18
CA LYS A 71 -22.58 46.13 1.57
C LYS A 71 -22.14 44.85 0.84
N PRO A 72 -22.01 43.68 1.50
CA PRO A 72 -21.82 42.44 0.79
C PRO A 72 -23.18 41.99 0.25
N ASP A 73 -23.39 42.27 -1.02
CA ASP A 73 -24.43 41.67 -1.84
C ASP A 73 -23.96 40.28 -2.29
N SER A 74 -24.89 39.32 -2.24
CA SER A 74 -24.82 37.95 -2.77
C SER A 74 -23.74 36.99 -2.23
N ASP A 75 -24.28 35.94 -1.60
CA ASP A 75 -23.72 34.61 -1.36
C ASP A 75 -23.12 34.01 -2.65
N VAL A 76 -21.89 34.38 -3.01
CA VAL A 76 -21.16 33.73 -4.10
C VAL A 76 -20.70 32.38 -3.57
N LYS A 77 -21.53 31.35 -3.80
CA LYS A 77 -21.16 29.94 -3.62
C LYS A 77 -19.90 29.67 -4.45
N TYR A 78 -18.75 29.59 -3.79
CA TYR A 78 -17.49 29.25 -4.44
C TYR A 78 -17.63 27.90 -5.14
N SER A 79 -17.24 27.87 -6.42
CA SER A 79 -17.18 26.65 -7.23
C SER A 79 -15.75 26.53 -7.74
N PRO A 80 -14.92 25.61 -7.21
CA PRO A 80 -13.59 25.37 -7.74
C PRO A 80 -13.69 24.87 -9.17
N SER A 81 -12.74 25.28 -10.01
CA SER A 81 -12.56 24.73 -11.34
C SER A 81 -12.02 23.29 -11.28
N GLU A 82 -12.28 22.51 -12.32
CA GLU A 82 -11.72 21.15 -12.50
C GLU A 82 -10.19 21.12 -12.32
N SER A 83 -9.49 22.14 -12.82
CA SER A 83 -8.03 22.27 -12.71
C SER A 83 -7.57 22.48 -11.26
N GLU A 84 -8.31 23.25 -10.47
CA GLU A 84 -8.02 23.46 -9.04
C GLU A 84 -8.23 22.18 -8.24
N ILE A 85 -9.32 21.45 -8.50
CA ILE A 85 -9.59 20.14 -7.88
C ILE A 85 -8.45 19.18 -8.24
N LYS A 86 -8.15 19.02 -9.54
CA LYS A 86 -7.04 18.18 -10.02
C LYS A 86 -5.73 18.49 -9.32
N LYS A 87 -5.34 19.77 -9.26
CA LYS A 87 -4.08 20.19 -8.66
C LYS A 87 -3.96 19.79 -7.19
N ARG A 88 -5.04 19.93 -6.41
CA ARG A 88 -5.04 19.52 -4.99
C ARG A 88 -4.86 18.02 -4.83
N TYR A 89 -5.63 17.22 -5.57
CA TYR A 89 -5.51 15.76 -5.48
C TYR A 89 -4.21 15.22 -6.07
N SER A 90 -3.67 15.84 -7.13
CA SER A 90 -2.31 15.53 -7.59
C SER A 90 -1.29 15.70 -6.46
N ALA A 91 -1.35 16.82 -5.72
CA ALA A 91 -0.45 17.05 -4.60
C ALA A 91 -0.63 16.00 -3.48
N ALA A 92 -1.88 15.64 -3.17
CA ALA A 92 -2.17 14.59 -2.18
C ALA A 92 -1.61 13.21 -2.59
N PHE A 93 -1.79 12.81 -3.86
CA PHE A 93 -1.22 11.57 -4.37
C PHE A 93 0.31 11.58 -4.39
N GLU A 94 0.95 12.68 -4.81
CA GLU A 94 2.42 12.79 -4.79
C GLU A 94 2.99 12.70 -3.37
N GLU A 95 2.31 13.29 -2.40
CA GLU A 95 2.69 13.20 -1.00
C GLU A 95 2.55 11.77 -0.45
N LEU A 96 1.45 11.07 -0.78
CA LEU A 96 1.31 9.65 -0.48
C LEU A 96 2.47 8.83 -1.07
N TYR A 97 2.81 9.05 -2.35
CA TYR A 97 3.93 8.34 -2.99
C TYR A 97 5.28 8.64 -2.32
N SER A 98 5.49 9.88 -1.87
CA SER A 98 6.68 10.28 -1.11
C SER A 98 6.80 9.51 0.21
N GLN A 99 5.71 9.47 0.99
CA GLN A 99 5.65 8.74 2.25
C GLN A 99 5.92 7.24 2.06
N VAL A 100 5.30 6.62 1.06
CA VAL A 100 5.50 5.20 0.73
C VAL A 100 6.95 4.91 0.36
N ASN A 101 7.58 5.75 -0.48
CA ASN A 101 8.98 5.59 -0.86
C ASN A 101 9.93 5.70 0.34
N ASN A 102 9.65 6.60 1.28
CA ASN A 102 10.42 6.73 2.51
C ASN A 102 10.30 5.46 3.35
N LYS A 103 9.08 4.94 3.53
CA LYS A 103 8.83 3.70 4.28
C LYS A 103 9.48 2.47 3.63
N VAL A 104 9.45 2.36 2.30
CA VAL A 104 10.21 1.33 1.57
C VAL A 104 11.71 1.42 1.88
N THR A 105 12.26 2.64 1.89
CA THR A 105 13.68 2.88 2.18
C THR A 105 14.03 2.50 3.63
N GLU A 106 13.19 2.86 4.60
CA GLU A 106 13.34 2.49 6.01
C GLU A 106 13.34 0.97 6.20
N LEU A 107 12.40 0.25 5.55
CA LEU A 107 12.35 -1.21 5.58
C LEU A 107 13.63 -1.85 5.06
N MET A 108 14.16 -1.34 3.96
CA MET A 108 15.42 -1.81 3.39
C MET A 108 16.62 -1.56 4.32
N GLN A 109 16.68 -0.40 4.95
CA GLN A 109 17.74 -0.06 5.90
C GLN A 109 17.67 -0.93 7.15
N ALA A 110 16.47 -1.20 7.67
CA ALA A 110 16.25 -2.10 8.79
C ALA A 110 16.74 -3.52 8.47
N ALA A 111 16.37 -4.07 7.30
CA ALA A 111 16.83 -5.37 6.84
C ALA A 111 18.34 -5.48 6.77
N TYR A 112 18.99 -4.46 6.17
CA TYR A 112 20.44 -4.43 6.05
C TYR A 112 21.15 -4.31 7.41
N LYS A 113 20.66 -3.43 8.28
CA LYS A 113 21.22 -3.23 9.63
C LYS A 113 21.16 -4.52 10.44
N GLU A 114 20.01 -5.21 10.42
CA GLU A 114 19.84 -6.47 11.13
C GLU A 114 20.76 -7.56 10.59
N TYR A 115 20.91 -7.67 9.27
CA TYR A 115 21.87 -8.59 8.65
C TYR A 115 23.31 -8.35 9.12
N MET A 116 23.76 -7.09 9.05
CA MET A 116 25.13 -6.73 9.44
C MET A 116 25.38 -7.04 10.92
N GLN A 117 24.42 -6.73 11.78
CA GLN A 117 24.52 -7.03 13.21
C GLN A 117 24.58 -8.54 13.50
N LYS A 118 23.78 -9.36 12.82
CA LYS A 118 23.84 -10.82 12.95
C LYS A 118 25.20 -11.36 12.50
N LYS A 119 25.70 -10.85 11.37
CA LYS A 119 27.02 -11.20 10.82
C LYS A 119 28.16 -10.85 11.78
N GLU A 120 28.14 -9.65 12.36
CA GLU A 120 29.15 -9.20 13.34
C GLU A 120 29.17 -10.06 14.60
N ARG A 121 28.00 -10.56 15.03
CA ARG A 121 27.87 -11.46 16.19
C ARG A 121 28.15 -12.94 15.87
N GLY A 122 28.43 -13.28 14.61
CA GLY A 122 28.63 -14.66 14.19
C GLY A 122 27.37 -15.53 14.28
N GLU A 123 26.19 -14.91 14.27
CA GLU A 123 24.92 -15.64 14.23
C GLU A 123 24.70 -16.28 12.85
N ASP A 124 23.96 -17.39 12.82
CA ASP A 124 23.52 -17.99 11.55
C ASP A 124 22.54 -17.07 10.82
N ILE A 125 22.77 -16.88 9.51
CA ILE A 125 21.99 -15.97 8.67
C ILE A 125 21.02 -16.81 7.83
N SER A 126 19.77 -16.84 8.27
CA SER A 126 18.70 -17.53 7.54
C SER A 126 18.04 -16.60 6.51
N TYR A 127 18.18 -16.92 5.23
CA TYR A 127 17.48 -16.22 4.15
C TYR A 127 15.96 -16.26 4.33
N LEU A 128 15.41 -17.41 4.72
CA LEU A 128 13.97 -17.60 4.92
C LEU A 128 13.42 -16.70 6.04
N TYR A 129 14.21 -16.47 7.09
CA TYR A 129 13.87 -15.56 8.18
C TYR A 129 13.71 -14.12 7.66
N PHE A 130 14.72 -13.60 6.96
CA PHE A 130 14.68 -12.24 6.40
C PHE A 130 13.56 -12.10 5.36
N PHE A 131 13.41 -13.07 4.47
CA PHE A 131 12.33 -13.09 3.49
C PHE A 131 10.96 -12.98 4.17
N THR A 132 10.67 -13.86 5.13
CA THR A 132 9.37 -13.91 5.81
C THR A 132 9.06 -12.61 6.56
N LYS A 133 10.04 -12.10 7.31
CA LYS A 133 9.89 -10.89 8.13
C LYS A 133 9.64 -9.66 7.27
N TYR A 134 10.50 -9.40 6.28
CA TYR A 134 10.42 -8.19 5.47
C TYR A 134 9.35 -8.26 4.38
N ASN A 135 8.95 -9.46 3.93
CA ASN A 135 7.77 -9.62 3.07
C ASN A 135 6.47 -9.31 3.83
N ARG A 136 6.34 -9.73 5.11
CA ARG A 136 5.20 -9.36 5.95
C ARG A 136 5.11 -7.84 6.12
N ALA A 137 6.23 -7.19 6.44
CA ALA A 137 6.33 -5.74 6.53
C ALA A 137 5.93 -5.04 5.23
N ALA A 138 6.44 -5.51 4.09
CA ALA A 138 6.07 -4.98 2.77
C ALA A 138 4.58 -5.13 2.47
N LYS A 139 3.96 -6.25 2.87
CA LYS A 139 2.53 -6.49 2.71
C LYS A 139 1.71 -5.50 3.53
N ASN A 140 2.08 -5.29 4.80
CA ASN A 140 1.39 -4.34 5.67
C ASN A 140 1.50 -2.89 5.12
N LEU A 141 2.67 -2.49 4.62
CA LEU A 141 2.84 -1.19 3.96
C LEU A 141 1.96 -1.06 2.72
N GLU A 142 1.86 -2.09 1.89
CA GLU A 142 0.97 -2.09 0.72
C GLU A 142 -0.50 -1.94 1.13
N GLU A 143 -0.96 -2.65 2.16
CA GLU A 143 -2.34 -2.57 2.66
C GLU A 143 -2.67 -1.16 3.19
N ALA A 144 -1.78 -0.56 3.99
CA ALA A 144 -1.95 0.82 4.45
C ALA A 144 -1.94 1.83 3.29
N THR A 145 -1.11 1.57 2.28
CA THR A 145 -1.07 2.40 1.07
C THR A 145 -2.36 2.29 0.26
N ASP A 146 -2.93 1.09 0.13
CA ASP A 146 -4.21 0.87 -0.53
C ASP A 146 -5.30 1.68 0.14
N GLU A 147 -5.42 1.58 1.46
CA GLU A 147 -6.42 2.30 2.24
C GLU A 147 -6.30 3.82 2.04
N ALA A 148 -5.10 4.37 2.17
CA ALA A 148 -4.86 5.79 1.98
C ALA A 148 -5.11 6.24 0.53
N PHE A 149 -4.68 5.46 -0.45
CA PHE A 149 -4.89 5.76 -1.86
C PHE A 149 -6.38 5.81 -2.21
N TYR A 150 -7.12 4.78 -1.81
CA TYR A 150 -8.55 4.69 -2.13
C TYR A 150 -9.36 5.75 -1.40
N SER A 151 -8.98 6.12 -0.18
CA SER A 151 -9.58 7.28 0.51
C SER A 151 -9.40 8.58 -0.29
N ILE A 152 -8.18 8.91 -0.73
CA ILE A 152 -7.92 10.11 -1.54
C ILE A 152 -8.67 10.05 -2.89
N TYR A 153 -8.68 8.86 -3.52
CA TYR A 153 -9.33 8.64 -4.80
C TYR A 153 -10.85 8.82 -4.73
N ASP A 154 -11.50 8.27 -3.71
CA ASP A 154 -12.95 8.37 -3.55
C ASP A 154 -13.34 9.83 -3.29
N SER A 155 -12.60 10.56 -2.43
CA SER A 155 -12.81 12.00 -2.24
C SER A 155 -12.63 12.80 -3.54
N PHE A 156 -11.66 12.44 -4.39
CA PHE A 156 -11.44 13.09 -5.67
C PHE A 156 -12.63 12.89 -6.61
N VAL A 157 -13.11 11.64 -6.73
CA VAL A 157 -14.27 11.30 -7.57
C VAL A 157 -15.53 12.01 -7.06
N ASP A 158 -15.75 12.03 -5.75
CA ASP A 158 -16.89 12.68 -5.13
C ASP A 158 -16.88 14.20 -5.34
N GLU A 159 -15.72 14.85 -5.22
CA GLU A 159 -15.62 16.29 -5.47
C GLU A 159 -15.86 16.62 -6.94
N LEU A 160 -15.33 15.84 -7.88
CA LEU A 160 -15.60 16.01 -9.30
C LEU A 160 -17.09 15.86 -9.63
N ASN A 161 -17.74 14.82 -9.11
CA ASN A 161 -19.17 14.59 -9.27
C ASN A 161 -20.00 15.75 -8.69
N THR A 162 -19.62 16.25 -7.51
CA THR A 162 -20.32 17.35 -6.82
C THR A 162 -20.39 18.62 -7.67
N TYR A 163 -19.33 18.91 -8.44
CA TYR A 163 -19.27 20.08 -9.32
C TYR A 163 -19.59 19.77 -10.79
N GLY A 164 -20.03 18.55 -11.10
CA GLY A 164 -20.46 18.15 -12.45
C GLY A 164 -19.32 17.99 -13.46
N TYR A 165 -18.11 17.71 -12.99
CA TYR A 165 -16.95 17.44 -13.83
C TYR A 165 -16.84 15.96 -14.21
N ASP A 166 -16.08 15.67 -15.27
CA ASP A 166 -15.83 14.31 -15.71
C ASP A 166 -14.97 13.54 -14.70
N THR A 167 -15.48 12.43 -14.19
CA THR A 167 -14.76 11.54 -13.25
C THR A 167 -13.76 10.63 -13.93
N GLU A 168 -13.83 10.42 -15.25
CA GLU A 168 -12.90 9.52 -15.95
C GLU A 168 -11.44 9.96 -15.82
N ILE A 169 -11.20 11.25 -15.59
CA ILE A 169 -9.87 11.80 -15.30
C ILE A 169 -9.22 11.15 -14.06
N ALA A 170 -10.01 10.66 -13.11
CA ALA A 170 -9.51 9.97 -11.93
C ALA A 170 -8.92 8.60 -12.28
N ASN A 171 -9.41 7.93 -13.33
CA ASN A 171 -8.98 6.59 -13.72
C ASN A 171 -7.48 6.49 -14.03
N ASN A 172 -6.87 7.58 -14.50
CA ASN A 172 -5.42 7.62 -14.72
C ASN A 172 -4.65 7.45 -13.40
N TYR A 173 -5.11 8.07 -12.31
CA TYR A 173 -4.48 7.92 -10.99
C TYR A 173 -4.60 6.49 -10.48
N LYS A 174 -5.79 5.89 -10.59
CA LYS A 174 -6.01 4.49 -10.21
C LYS A 174 -5.15 3.52 -11.01
N SER A 175 -5.12 3.67 -12.34
CA SER A 175 -4.30 2.84 -13.21
C SER A 175 -2.81 2.98 -12.89
N THR A 176 -2.34 4.21 -12.71
CA THR A 176 -0.95 4.49 -12.32
C THR A 176 -0.61 3.84 -10.98
N TYR A 177 -1.50 3.92 -10.00
CA TYR A 177 -1.33 3.31 -8.69
C TYR A 177 -1.21 1.78 -8.77
N GLU A 178 -2.20 1.12 -9.39
CA GLU A 178 -2.23 -0.34 -9.49
C GLU A 178 -1.01 -0.90 -10.23
N ASN A 179 -0.51 -0.18 -11.24
CA ASN A 179 0.73 -0.55 -11.93
C ASN A 179 1.97 -0.43 -11.03
N LYS A 180 2.01 0.55 -10.11
CA LYS A 180 3.12 0.77 -9.18
C LYS A 180 3.05 -0.14 -7.95
N LYS A 181 1.87 -0.57 -7.53
CA LYS A 181 1.63 -1.40 -6.33
C LYS A 181 2.58 -2.60 -6.22
N SER A 182 2.68 -3.39 -7.29
CA SER A 182 3.57 -4.56 -7.35
C SER A 182 5.07 -4.22 -7.22
N SER A 183 5.46 -2.98 -7.53
CA SER A 183 6.85 -2.52 -7.45
C SER A 183 7.29 -2.27 -6.01
N ILE A 184 6.38 -2.01 -5.07
CA ILE A 184 6.68 -1.82 -3.64
C ILE A 184 7.29 -3.11 -3.08
N ARG A 185 6.58 -4.24 -3.24
CA ARG A 185 7.06 -5.57 -2.80
C ARG A 185 8.36 -5.96 -3.50
N THR A 186 8.42 -5.75 -4.81
CA THR A 186 9.58 -6.16 -5.63
C THR A 186 10.83 -5.37 -5.26
N SER A 187 10.71 -4.08 -4.94
CA SER A 187 11.85 -3.23 -4.60
C SER A 187 12.49 -3.65 -3.26
N ILE A 188 11.66 -3.91 -2.25
CA ILE A 188 12.14 -4.39 -0.93
C ILE A 188 12.85 -5.74 -1.10
N MET A 189 12.22 -6.68 -1.82
CA MET A 189 12.77 -8.02 -2.04
C MET A 189 14.08 -8.01 -2.82
N LYS A 190 14.13 -7.27 -3.93
CA LYS A 190 15.31 -7.20 -4.81
C LYS A 190 16.51 -6.60 -4.08
N GLU A 191 16.29 -5.56 -3.29
CA GLU A 191 17.38 -4.89 -2.58
C GLU A 191 17.83 -5.66 -1.33
N ALA A 192 16.91 -6.32 -0.63
CA ALA A 192 17.28 -7.27 0.41
C ALA A 192 18.14 -8.40 -0.16
N ALA A 193 17.70 -9.02 -1.27
CA ALA A 193 18.42 -10.11 -1.94
C ALA A 193 19.82 -9.72 -2.46
N LYS A 194 20.04 -8.48 -2.91
CA LYS A 194 21.37 -8.01 -3.36
C LYS A 194 22.39 -7.88 -2.23
N LYS A 195 21.93 -7.72 -1.00
CA LYS A 195 22.78 -7.45 0.18
C LYS A 195 23.08 -8.70 1.00
N PHE A 196 22.37 -9.80 0.73
CA PHE A 196 22.65 -11.15 1.23
C PHE A 196 23.69 -11.84 0.35
#